data_AF-A0A7C5FN58-F1
#
_entry.id   AF-A0A7C5FN58-F1
#
_cell.length_a   1.000
_cell.length_b   1.000
_cell.length_c   1.000
_cell.angle_alpha   90.00
_cell.angle_beta   90.00
_cell.angle_gamma   90.00
#
_symmetry.space_group_name_H-M   'P 1'
#
loop_
_entity.id
_entity.type
_entity.pdbx_description
1 polymer ?
#
loop_
_entity_poly.entity_id
_entity_poly.type
_entity_poly.pdbx_seq_one_letter_code
_entity_poly.pdbx_strand_id
1 'polypeptide(L)'
;MRISGAVIAVLVIIHLIYLHFLIGVEKIDFSVVASRWSSSGWRIFDLVMLLLALAHGGNGVRIVLEDYLRKRVWRIAALTVLGIVWVALIVIGTHVILTFDPSSLQEARVVS
;
A
#
# COMPACT_ATOMS: atom_id res chain seq x y z
N MET A 1 12.89 10.76 -2.66
CA MET A 1 12.07 11.61 -3.56
C MET A 1 12.30 11.27 -5.02
N ARG A 2 13.48 11.53 -5.61
CA ARG A 2 13.68 11.31 -7.07
C ARG A 2 13.71 9.82 -7.46
N ILE A 3 14.63 9.05 -6.90
CA ILE A 3 14.76 7.61 -7.21
C ILE A 3 13.51 6.85 -6.77
N SER A 4 13.05 7.09 -5.54
CA SER A 4 11.83 6.45 -5.05
C SER A 4 10.61 6.76 -5.93
N GLY A 5 10.47 8.00 -6.40
CA GLY A 5 9.35 8.37 -7.30
C GLY A 5 9.41 7.65 -8.64
N ALA A 6 10.58 7.55 -9.26
CA ALA A 6 10.75 6.82 -10.52
C ALA A 6 10.42 5.32 -10.38
N VAL A 7 10.92 4.69 -9.31
CA VAL A 7 10.64 3.27 -9.02
C VAL A 7 9.14 3.06 -8.77
N ILE A 8 8.52 3.91 -7.95
CA ILE A 8 7.08 3.82 -7.65
C ILE A 8 6.24 4.01 -8.91
N ALA A 9 6.61 4.93 -9.81
CA ALA A 9 5.87 5.12 -11.05
C ALA A 9 5.77 3.81 -11.85
N VAL A 10 6.89 3.10 -12.01
CA VAL A 10 6.90 1.79 -12.68
C VAL A 10 6.06 0.76 -11.93
N LEU A 11 6.27 0.63 -10.61
CA LEU A 11 5.53 -0.34 -9.80
C LEU A 11 4.02 -0.08 -9.86
N VAL A 12 3.57 1.16 -9.63
CA VAL A 12 2.15 1.53 -9.62
C VAL A 12 1.52 1.33 -11.00
N ILE A 13 2.22 1.66 -12.09
CA ILE A 13 1.71 1.40 -13.44
C ILE A 13 1.47 -0.10 -13.66
N ILE A 14 2.43 -0.96 -13.28
CA ILE A 14 2.26 -2.42 -13.38
C ILE A 14 1.05 -2.88 -12.57
N HIS A 15 0.88 -2.38 -11.33
CA HIS A 15 -0.26 -2.72 -10.48
C HIS A 15 -1.60 -2.27 -11.06
N LEU A 16 -1.68 -1.03 -11.55
CA LEU A 16 -2.88 -0.49 -12.18
C LEU A 16 -3.23 -1.30 -13.43
N ILE A 17 -2.25 -1.61 -14.27
CA ILE A 17 -2.49 -2.41 -15.48
C ILE A 17 -3.03 -3.79 -15.12
N TYR A 18 -2.40 -4.46 -14.17
CA TYR A 18 -2.78 -5.81 -13.79
C TYR A 18 -4.21 -5.86 -13.21
N LEU A 19 -4.55 -4.96 -12.28
CA LEU A 19 -5.85 -4.98 -11.61
C LEU A 19 -6.98 -4.35 -12.44
N HIS A 20 -6.73 -3.25 -13.15
CA HIS A 20 -7.79 -2.52 -13.85
C HIS A 20 -8.04 -3.04 -15.28
N PHE A 21 -6.99 -3.45 -16.01
CA PHE A 21 -7.14 -3.84 -17.41
C PHE A 21 -7.08 -5.35 -17.64
N LEU A 22 -6.23 -6.09 -16.92
CA LEU A 22 -6.13 -7.54 -17.12
C LEU A 22 -7.20 -8.32 -16.35
N ILE A 23 -7.45 -7.96 -15.09
CA ILE A 23 -8.50 -8.59 -14.27
C ILE A 23 -9.84 -7.89 -14.49
N GLY A 24 -9.85 -6.57 -14.34
CA GLY A 24 -11.08 -5.76 -14.29
C GLY A 24 -11.52 -5.56 -12.84
N VAL A 25 -11.78 -4.31 -12.46
CA VAL A 25 -12.08 -3.94 -11.06
C VAL A 25 -13.33 -4.65 -10.54
N GLU A 26 -14.28 -4.92 -11.43
CA GLU A 26 -15.52 -5.64 -11.14
C GLU A 26 -15.33 -7.11 -10.75
N LYS A 27 -14.16 -7.69 -11.01
CA LYS A 27 -13.83 -9.08 -10.70
C LYS A 27 -12.90 -9.24 -9.51
N ILE A 28 -12.47 -8.13 -8.89
CA ILE A 28 -11.54 -8.19 -7.75
C ILE A 28 -12.32 -8.59 -6.50
N ASP A 29 -12.11 -9.82 -6.07
CA ASP A 29 -12.63 -10.36 -4.82
C ASP A 29 -11.50 -11.02 -3.99
N PHE A 30 -11.87 -11.62 -2.86
CA PHE A 30 -10.92 -12.33 -2.00
C PHE A 30 -10.20 -13.49 -2.71
N SER A 31 -10.86 -14.17 -3.66
CA SER A 31 -10.27 -15.28 -4.41
C SER A 31 -9.17 -14.83 -5.36
N VAL A 32 -9.34 -13.67 -6.00
CA VAL A 32 -8.32 -13.03 -6.83
C VAL A 32 -7.12 -12.62 -5.97
N VAL A 33 -7.36 -12.01 -4.81
CA VAL A 33 -6.27 -11.60 -3.90
C VAL A 33 -5.49 -12.83 -3.43
N ALA A 34 -6.16 -13.87 -2.97
CA ALA A 34 -5.49 -15.06 -2.46
C ALA A 34 -4.75 -15.85 -3.53
N SER A 35 -5.31 -15.98 -4.73
CA SER A 35 -4.62 -16.62 -5.86
C SER A 35 -3.37 -15.83 -6.26
N ARG A 36 -3.44 -14.49 -6.33
CA ARG A 36 -2.28 -13.63 -6.61
C ARG A 36 -1.22 -13.73 -5.50
N TRP A 37 -1.63 -13.65 -4.24
CA TRP A 37 -0.75 -13.74 -3.07
C TRP A 37 -0.31 -15.17 -2.73
N SER A 38 -0.77 -16.19 -3.44
CA SER A 38 -0.14 -17.52 -3.40
C SER A 38 1.29 -17.50 -3.94
N SER A 39 1.62 -16.54 -4.84
CA SER A 39 2.97 -16.33 -5.34
C SER A 39 3.74 -15.33 -4.48
N SER A 40 4.90 -15.75 -3.99
CA SER A 40 5.81 -14.88 -3.22
C SER A 40 6.25 -13.65 -4.01
N GLY A 41 6.35 -13.75 -5.35
CA GLY A 41 6.73 -12.62 -6.21
C GLY A 41 5.75 -11.45 -6.12
N TRP A 42 4.44 -11.73 -6.18
CA TRP A 42 3.42 -10.70 -6.06
C TRP A 42 3.34 -10.10 -4.65
N ARG A 43 3.53 -10.91 -3.61
CA ARG A 43 3.60 -10.42 -2.22
C ARG A 43 4.77 -9.46 -2.01
N ILE A 44 5.96 -9.82 -2.50
CA ILE A 44 7.15 -8.96 -2.43
C ILE A 44 6.93 -7.67 -3.22
N PHE A 45 6.37 -7.78 -4.42
CA PHE A 45 6.04 -6.61 -5.25
C PHE A 45 5.11 -5.63 -4.53
N ASP A 46 4.02 -6.11 -3.92
CA ASP A 46 3.09 -5.26 -3.19
C ASP A 46 3.71 -4.69 -1.89
N LEU A 47 4.55 -5.47 -1.20
CA LEU A 47 5.26 -5.00 -0.01
C LEU A 47 6.26 -3.88 -0.35
N VAL A 48 7.05 -4.05 -1.40
CA VAL A 48 7.99 -3.03 -1.87
C VAL A 48 7.22 -1.77 -2.31
N MET A 49 6.12 -1.94 -3.04
CA MET A 49 5.26 -0.83 -3.41
C MET A 49 4.69 -0.11 -2.18
N LEU A 50 4.14 -0.83 -1.20
CA LEU A 50 3.59 -0.26 0.04
C LEU A 50 4.62 0.63 0.73
N LEU A 51 5.82 0.10 0.98
CA LEU A 51 6.88 0.80 1.70
C LEU A 51 7.36 2.03 0.92
N LEU A 52 7.59 1.89 -0.38
CA LEU A 52 8.05 3.00 -1.21
C LEU A 52 6.98 4.07 -1.39
N ALA A 53 5.74 3.68 -1.65
CA ALA A 53 4.61 4.59 -1.85
C ALA A 53 4.32 5.40 -0.58
N LEU A 54 4.26 4.74 0.59
CA LEU A 54 4.07 5.43 1.86
C LEU A 54 5.27 6.31 2.20
N ALA A 55 6.52 5.84 2.03
CA ALA A 55 7.70 6.67 2.30
C ALA A 55 7.78 7.91 1.38
N HIS A 56 7.53 7.74 0.09
CA HIS A 56 7.53 8.85 -0.87
C HIS A 56 6.35 9.80 -0.63
N GLY A 57 5.13 9.27 -0.55
CA GLY A 57 3.92 10.07 -0.33
C GLY A 57 3.95 10.79 1.01
N GLY A 58 4.36 10.13 2.09
CA GLY A 58 4.49 10.70 3.42
C GLY A 58 5.48 11.87 3.47
N ASN A 59 6.67 11.72 2.86
CA ASN A 59 7.61 12.84 2.79
C ASN A 59 7.13 13.96 1.84
N GLY A 60 6.27 13.65 0.85
CA GLY A 60 5.65 14.65 -0.02
C GLY A 60 4.64 15.50 0.73
N VAL A 61 3.74 14.84 1.48
CA VAL A 61 2.78 15.51 2.37
C VAL A 61 3.49 16.31 3.44
N ARG A 62 4.59 15.79 4.01
CA ARG A 62 5.41 16.55 4.97
C ARG A 62 5.86 17.90 4.40
N ILE A 63 6.42 17.92 3.19
CA ILE A 63 6.88 19.15 2.54
C ILE A 63 5.69 20.11 2.34
N VAL A 64 4.56 19.61 1.84
CA VAL A 64 3.32 20.41 1.68
C VAL A 64 2.86 20.99 3.03
N LEU A 65 2.85 20.20 4.11
CA LEU A 65 2.46 20.69 5.44
C LEU A 65 3.43 21.77 5.96
N GLU A 66 4.73 21.61 5.73
CA GLU A 66 5.75 22.59 6.11
C GLU A 66 5.56 23.92 5.36
N ASP A 67 5.18 23.87 4.08
CA ASP A 67 4.99 25.05 3.23
C ASP A 67 3.68 25.80 3.51
N TYR A 68 2.58 25.08 3.75
CA TYR A 68 1.25 25.68 3.88
C TYR A 68 0.90 26.09 5.33
N LEU A 69 1.45 25.42 6.35
CA LEU A 69 1.14 25.71 7.75
C LEU A 69 2.13 26.72 8.36
N ARG A 70 1.74 28.00 8.33
CA ARG A 70 2.53 29.13 8.86
C ARG A 70 2.65 29.14 10.39
N LYS A 71 1.56 28.81 11.10
CA LYS A 71 1.51 28.81 12.57
C LYS A 71 2.17 27.55 13.13
N ARG A 72 3.15 27.72 14.02
CA ARG A 72 3.94 26.63 14.63
C ARG A 72 3.09 25.53 15.26
N VAL A 73 2.06 25.89 16.02
CA VAL A 73 1.17 24.93 16.71
C VAL A 73 0.46 24.02 15.71
N TRP A 74 -0.13 24.60 14.66
CA TRP A 74 -0.83 23.83 13.62
C TRP A 74 0.12 22.96 12.81
N ARG A 75 1.33 23.46 12.50
CA ARG A 75 2.35 22.65 11.80
C ARG A 75 2.78 21.44 12.62
N ILE A 76 3.07 21.61 13.91
CA ILE A 76 3.46 20.50 14.78
C ILE A 76 2.32 19.47 14.86
N ALA A 77 1.09 19.92 15.13
CA ALA A 77 -0.06 19.03 15.20
C ALA A 77 -0.24 18.21 13.90
N ALA A 78 -0.16 18.85 12.73
CA ALA A 78 -0.31 18.17 11.45
C ALA A 78 0.83 17.18 11.17
N LEU A 79 2.08 17.53 11.48
CA LEU A 79 3.22 16.62 11.33
C LEU A 79 3.13 15.42 12.27
N THR A 80 2.64 15.60 13.50
CA THR A 80 2.38 14.50 14.44
C THR A 80 1.30 13.56 13.90
N VAL A 81 0.18 14.10 13.42
CA VAL A 81 -0.89 13.30 12.80
C VAL A 81 -0.36 12.55 11.58
N LEU A 82 0.38 13.21 10.70
CA LEU A 82 1.02 12.57 9.55
C LEU A 82 1.91 11.41 9.98
N GLY A 83 2.75 11.60 11.00
CA GLY A 83 3.62 10.54 11.52
C GLY A 83 2.84 9.33 12.06
N ILE A 84 1.78 9.58 12.84
CA ILE A 84 0.92 8.51 13.38
C ILE A 84 0.24 7.72 12.25
N VAL A 85 -0.39 8.42 11.30
CA VAL A 85 -1.08 7.78 10.17
C VAL A 85 -0.09 6.99 9.32
N TRP A 86 1.08 7.56 9.04
CA TRP A 86 2.12 6.92 8.25
C TRP A 86 2.61 5.61 8.88
N VAL A 87 2.91 5.62 10.19
CA VAL A 87 3.31 4.42 10.94
C VAL A 87 2.17 3.39 10.95
N ALA A 88 0.94 3.82 11.24
CA ALA A 88 -0.21 2.94 11.30
C ALA A 88 -0.44 2.21 9.96
N LEU A 89 -0.38 2.93 8.83
CA LEU A 89 -0.57 2.35 7.51
C LEU A 89 0.54 1.36 7.13
N ILE A 90 1.81 1.67 7.46
CA ILE A 90 2.93 0.73 7.25
C ILE A 90 2.73 -0.54 8.07
N VAL A 91 2.41 -0.40 9.36
CA VAL A 91 2.25 -1.55 10.27
C VAL A 91 1.08 -2.42 9.81
N ILE A 92 -0.09 -1.83 9.59
CA ILE A 92 -1.29 -2.58 9.16
C ILE A 92 -1.06 -3.24 7.81
N GLY A 93 -0.56 -2.51 6.81
CA GLY A 93 -0.33 -3.05 5.48
C GLY A 93 0.72 -4.16 5.46
N THR A 94 1.83 -3.97 6.16
CA THR A 94 2.89 -4.99 6.27
C THR A 94 2.37 -6.23 7.00
N HIS A 95 1.63 -6.04 8.11
CA HIS A 95 1.03 -7.14 8.85
C HIS A 95 0.11 -7.96 7.95
N VAL A 96 -0.85 -7.31 7.26
CA VAL A 96 -1.78 -7.98 6.34
C VAL A 96 -1.03 -8.78 5.27
N ILE A 97 -0.01 -8.20 4.62
CA ILE A 97 0.73 -8.89 3.55
C ILE A 97 1.51 -10.09 4.10
N LEU A 98 2.17 -9.95 5.26
CA LEU A 98 3.04 -10.98 5.81
C LEU A 98 2.27 -12.13 6.47
N THR A 99 1.15 -11.84 7.12
CA THR A 99 0.35 -12.86 7.83
C THR A 99 -0.79 -13.43 6.99
N PHE A 100 -0.92 -13.01 5.73
CA PHE A 100 -1.95 -13.54 4.85
C PHE A 100 -1.79 -15.04 4.62
N ASP A 101 -2.88 -15.78 4.84
CA ASP A 101 -2.97 -17.22 4.61
C ASP A 101 -3.99 -17.52 3.49
N PRO A 102 -3.52 -17.95 2.31
CA PRO A 102 -4.41 -18.28 1.18
C PRO A 102 -5.20 -19.58 1.39
N SER A 103 -4.83 -20.44 2.35
CA SER A 103 -5.51 -21.72 2.60
C SER A 103 -6.90 -21.58 3.22
N SER A 104 -7.18 -20.43 3.84
CA SER A 104 -8.51 -20.05 4.35
C SER A 104 -9.63 -20.12 3.29
N LEU A 105 -9.29 -19.99 2.00
CA LEU A 105 -10.23 -20.20 0.90
C LEU A 105 -10.61 -21.65 0.65
N GLN A 106 -9.68 -22.57 0.87
CA GLN A 106 -9.92 -24.00 0.67
C GLN A 106 -10.84 -24.53 1.76
N GLU A 107 -10.65 -24.11 3.02
CA GLU A 107 -11.56 -24.44 4.11
C GLU A 107 -12.98 -23.92 3.87
N ALA A 108 -13.13 -22.68 3.39
CA ALA A 108 -14.43 -22.10 3.10
C ALA A 108 -15.20 -22.84 1.97
N ARG A 109 -14.50 -23.36 0.94
CA ARG A 109 -15.12 -24.14 -0.14
C ARG A 109 -15.49 -25.56 0.24
N VAL A 110 -14.82 -26.16 1.23
CA VAL A 110 -15.09 -27.54 1.66
C VAL A 110 -16.32 -27.60 2.58
N VAL A 111 -16.71 -26.48 3.21
CA VAL A 111 -17.82 -26.41 4.18
C VAL A 111 -19.13 -25.90 3.56
N SER A 112 -19.12 -25.38 2.33
CA SER A 112 -20.30 -24.90 1.57
C SER A 112 -20.81 -25.91 0.56
#